data_AF-A0A497B9I6-F1
#
_entry.id   AF-A0A497B9I6-F1
#
_cell.length_a   1.000
_cell.length_b   1.000
_cell.length_c   1.000
_cell.angle_alpha   90.00
_cell.angle_beta   90.00
_cell.angle_gamma   90.00
#
_symmetry.space_group_name_H-M   'P 1'
#
loop_
_entity.id
_entity.type
_entity.pdbx_description
1 polymer ?
#
loop_
_entity_poly.entity_id
_entity_poly.type
_entity_poly.pdbx_seq_one_letter_code
_entity_poly.pdbx_strand_id
1 'polypeptide(L)'
;MRLDLINGDPDYWTEAGHFVGNGPYALTEWVHDSYLTFSKTLTYHSDGQVTIEEVRFRILDDEEQLAAYEDDQLDVSAVPSWELPRVLADPVLGGEFHRTPQPGVYYLGMNTQLTPTNNITVRMALASAIDRSDILTNALNMPWREEATSVIPPGVPGYQNGQVGYTFNPTQAQAYLGLAGYPGGVGFPEIELWANDFFYWGAAIDAVADSWRTYLNITVTTVYTEWNTYLDLLANCHDDPGACDYNAYRMGWVLDYGDAYGILNDSFHPDSESQYTGWDSVRYRDLISMTITETNQIARTAYFTEADQILVEDEVAVVPIFFYDNQKLIKQDIFYEYVPIGGGPYLMNWRFTTVQTETITDTGGTVTAPDGDISVEFPDGAVSDTVAVTYTAFYVPPHPPTSTFAFANIAFVLEVAEVSSGEQITTFAEPLTLTIDYTDGDLNGQDEDLLELRYWNGSAWVTDGITVVEHDKVNNRLVVTIDHLTEFALLSKYRLHLPLVLRNF
;
A
#
# COMPACT_ATOMS: atom_id res chain seq x y z
N MET A 1 -6.38 -1.72 -27.67
CA MET A 1 -7.51 -0.77 -27.61
C MET A 1 -8.39 -0.97 -28.85
N ARG A 2 -9.71 -1.16 -28.68
CA ARG A 2 -10.67 -1.35 -29.80
C ARG A 2 -11.11 -0.01 -30.38
N LEU A 3 -10.21 0.64 -31.13
CA LEU A 3 -10.45 1.96 -31.73
C LEU A 3 -11.69 2.00 -32.63
N ASP A 4 -12.07 0.87 -33.22
CA ASP A 4 -13.29 0.73 -34.00
C ASP A 4 -14.56 0.93 -33.17
N LEU A 5 -14.59 0.45 -31.92
CA LEU A 5 -15.70 0.66 -31.00
C LEU A 5 -15.70 2.08 -30.46
N ILE A 6 -14.53 2.59 -30.07
CA ILE A 6 -14.37 3.97 -29.57
C ILE A 6 -14.82 4.97 -30.63
N ASN A 7 -14.37 4.82 -31.89
CA ASN A 7 -14.76 5.74 -32.95
C ASN A 7 -16.20 5.52 -33.44
N GLY A 8 -16.76 4.32 -33.23
CA GLY A 8 -18.14 4.00 -33.58
C GLY A 8 -19.15 4.59 -32.60
N ASP A 9 -18.76 4.74 -31.33
CA ASP A 9 -19.62 5.21 -30.25
C ASP A 9 -18.81 5.96 -29.15
N PRO A 10 -18.25 7.14 -29.46
CA PRO A 10 -17.24 7.80 -28.62
C PRO A 10 -17.75 8.24 -27.25
N ASP A 11 -19.05 8.50 -27.13
CA ASP A 11 -19.66 8.96 -25.87
C ASP A 11 -20.06 7.79 -24.96
N TYR A 12 -20.25 6.58 -25.50
CA TYR A 12 -20.81 5.44 -24.75
C TYR A 12 -19.93 4.18 -24.77
N TRP A 13 -18.75 4.18 -25.41
CA TRP A 13 -17.90 2.98 -25.47
C TRP A 13 -17.44 2.46 -24.09
N THR A 14 -17.52 3.28 -23.04
CA THR A 14 -17.25 2.88 -21.64
C THR A 14 -18.47 2.40 -20.86
N GLU A 15 -19.67 2.51 -21.41
CA GLU A 15 -20.90 2.07 -20.74
C GLU A 15 -21.02 0.55 -20.67
N ALA A 16 -21.83 0.08 -19.72
CA ALA A 16 -22.18 -1.33 -19.60
C ALA A 16 -22.80 -1.85 -20.93
N GLY A 17 -22.32 -3.00 -21.40
CA GLY A 17 -22.71 -3.58 -22.69
C GLY A 17 -21.99 -3.02 -23.92
N HIS A 18 -21.25 -1.92 -23.80
CA HIS A 18 -20.43 -1.33 -24.87
C HIS A 18 -18.93 -1.54 -24.60
N PHE A 19 -18.52 -1.48 -23.33
CA PHE A 19 -17.14 -1.66 -22.91
C PHE A 19 -16.58 -3.04 -23.28
N VAL A 20 -15.42 -3.03 -23.94
CA VAL A 20 -14.67 -4.25 -24.28
C VAL A 20 -13.26 -4.16 -23.70
N GLY A 21 -13.05 -4.87 -22.59
CA GLY A 21 -11.76 -5.04 -21.93
C GLY A 21 -11.12 -6.41 -22.21
N ASN A 22 -9.85 -6.55 -21.84
CA ASN A 22 -9.11 -7.83 -21.84
C ASN A 22 -8.73 -8.29 -20.42
N GLY A 23 -9.35 -7.68 -19.40
CA GLY A 23 -9.11 -8.00 -18.00
C GLY A 23 -9.96 -9.18 -17.49
N PRO A 24 -9.83 -9.52 -16.20
CA PRO A 24 -10.51 -10.64 -15.55
C PRO A 24 -12.03 -10.45 -15.37
N TYR A 25 -12.53 -9.22 -15.47
CA TYR A 25 -13.94 -8.88 -15.32
C TYR A 25 -14.48 -8.06 -16.50
N ALA A 26 -15.78 -8.17 -16.74
CA ALA A 26 -16.54 -7.35 -17.67
C ALA A 26 -17.51 -6.44 -16.89
N LEU A 27 -17.64 -5.18 -17.32
CA LEU A 27 -18.64 -4.25 -16.78
C LEU A 27 -20.04 -4.70 -17.21
N THR A 28 -20.86 -5.14 -16.26
CA THR A 28 -22.21 -5.66 -16.51
C THR A 28 -23.31 -4.66 -16.19
N GLU A 29 -23.08 -3.73 -15.26
CA GLU A 29 -24.01 -2.65 -14.94
C GLU A 29 -23.27 -1.40 -14.47
N TRP A 30 -23.76 -0.22 -14.87
CA TRP A 30 -23.33 1.06 -14.31
C TRP A 30 -24.56 1.93 -14.05
N VAL A 31 -24.85 2.18 -12.78
CA VAL A 31 -25.81 3.19 -12.34
C VAL A 31 -25.01 4.41 -11.94
N HIS A 32 -25.01 5.43 -12.80
CA HIS A 32 -24.28 6.69 -12.60
C HIS A 32 -24.56 7.28 -11.21
N ASP A 33 -23.50 7.80 -10.59
CA ASP A 33 -23.49 8.35 -9.23
C ASP A 33 -23.91 7.36 -8.11
N SER A 34 -24.01 6.06 -8.40
CA SER A 34 -24.43 5.05 -7.42
C SER A 34 -23.50 3.85 -7.35
N TYR A 35 -23.41 3.02 -8.40
CA TYR A 35 -22.55 1.83 -8.38
C TYR A 35 -22.20 1.30 -9.77
N LEU A 36 -21.13 0.51 -9.83
CA LEU A 36 -20.73 -0.31 -10.97
C LEU A 36 -20.70 -1.79 -10.55
N THR A 37 -21.20 -2.67 -11.41
CA THR A 37 -21.13 -4.12 -11.22
C THR A 37 -20.25 -4.72 -12.31
N PHE A 38 -19.30 -5.54 -11.90
CA PHE A 38 -18.38 -6.27 -12.76
C PHE A 38 -18.56 -7.76 -12.53
N SER A 39 -18.68 -8.54 -13.60
CA SER A 39 -18.76 -10.00 -13.50
C SER A 39 -17.55 -10.66 -14.15
N LYS A 40 -17.09 -11.78 -13.57
CA LYS A 40 -15.96 -12.55 -14.09
C LYS A 40 -16.20 -12.92 -15.56
N THR A 41 -15.17 -12.76 -16.39
CA THR A 41 -15.25 -13.13 -17.81
C THR A 41 -14.49 -14.42 -18.11
N LEU A 42 -15.13 -15.33 -18.85
CA LEU A 42 -14.51 -16.55 -19.37
C LEU A 42 -13.55 -16.28 -20.55
N THR A 43 -13.48 -15.05 -21.04
CA THR A 43 -12.57 -14.68 -22.15
C THR A 43 -11.19 -14.26 -21.67
N TYR A 44 -10.99 -14.13 -20.36
CA TYR A 44 -9.67 -13.82 -19.80
C TYR A 44 -8.76 -15.05 -19.92
N HIS A 45 -7.50 -14.83 -20.29
CA HIS A 45 -6.55 -15.93 -20.56
C HIS A 45 -6.24 -16.81 -19.33
N SER A 46 -6.51 -16.30 -18.12
CA SER A 46 -6.32 -16.99 -16.84
C SER A 46 -7.61 -16.98 -16.01
N ASP A 47 -8.78 -17.16 -16.64
CA ASP A 47 -10.08 -17.13 -15.95
C ASP A 47 -10.17 -18.17 -14.81
N GLY A 48 -9.50 -19.32 -14.96
CA GLY A 48 -9.43 -20.35 -13.92
C GLY A 48 -8.75 -19.91 -12.61
N GLN A 49 -8.01 -18.79 -12.62
CA GLN A 49 -7.39 -18.22 -11.42
C GLN A 49 -8.28 -17.17 -10.72
N VAL A 50 -9.33 -16.68 -11.38
CA VAL A 50 -10.25 -15.68 -10.83
C VAL A 50 -11.33 -16.41 -10.05
N THR A 51 -11.49 -16.10 -8.77
CA THR A 51 -12.44 -16.83 -7.89
C THR A 51 -13.71 -16.04 -7.56
N ILE A 52 -13.61 -14.71 -7.50
CA ILE A 52 -14.77 -13.85 -7.26
C ILE A 52 -15.58 -13.75 -8.55
N GLU A 53 -16.87 -14.09 -8.49
CA GLU A 53 -17.75 -14.11 -9.65
C GLU A 53 -18.33 -12.73 -10.00
N GLU A 54 -18.59 -11.89 -8.98
CA GLU A 54 -19.12 -10.54 -9.13
C GLU A 54 -18.43 -9.58 -8.14
N VAL A 55 -18.08 -8.39 -8.62
CA VAL A 55 -17.58 -7.27 -7.80
C VAL A 55 -18.50 -6.08 -8.01
N ARG A 56 -19.01 -5.50 -6.93
CA ARG A 56 -19.81 -4.27 -6.96
C ARG A 56 -19.07 -3.13 -6.30
N PHE A 57 -18.74 -2.10 -7.07
CA PHE A 57 -18.18 -0.85 -6.58
C PHE A 57 -19.30 0.14 -6.31
N ARG A 58 -19.54 0.47 -5.04
CA ARG A 58 -20.46 1.55 -4.65
C ARG A 58 -19.70 2.88 -4.64
N ILE A 59 -20.32 3.92 -5.15
CA ILE A 59 -19.81 5.30 -5.13
C ILE A 59 -20.32 5.94 -3.85
N LEU A 60 -19.47 6.02 -2.84
CA LEU A 60 -19.78 6.50 -1.49
C LEU A 60 -18.60 7.33 -0.97
N ASP A 61 -18.88 8.33 -0.15
CA ASP A 61 -17.80 9.00 0.60
C ASP A 61 -17.25 8.10 1.73
N ASP A 62 -16.18 8.52 2.40
CA ASP A 62 -15.51 7.68 3.39
C ASP A 62 -16.37 7.45 4.66
N GLU A 63 -17.26 8.38 5.02
CA GLU A 63 -18.17 8.21 6.16
C GLU A 63 -19.28 7.19 5.83
N GLU A 64 -19.86 7.30 4.63
CA GLU A 64 -20.84 6.37 4.11
C GLU A 64 -20.27 4.96 3.91
N GLN A 65 -19.01 4.87 3.46
CA GLN A 65 -18.30 3.59 3.36
C GLN A 65 -18.14 2.94 4.74
N LEU A 66 -17.65 3.66 5.75
CA LEU A 66 -17.44 3.10 7.09
C LEU A 66 -18.76 2.63 7.71
N ALA A 67 -19.83 3.43 7.61
CA ALA A 67 -21.15 3.05 8.10
C ALA A 67 -21.70 1.80 7.37
N ALA A 68 -21.57 1.74 6.05
CA ALA A 68 -22.00 0.58 5.26
C ALA A 68 -21.17 -0.67 5.57
N TYR A 69 -19.90 -0.53 5.91
CA TYR A 69 -19.02 -1.63 6.30
C TYR A 69 -19.39 -2.22 7.68
N GLU A 70 -19.69 -1.35 8.66
CA GLU A 70 -20.16 -1.75 9.99
C GLU A 70 -21.55 -2.43 9.93
N ASP A 71 -22.37 -2.08 8.94
CA ASP A 71 -23.68 -2.69 8.65
C ASP A 71 -23.61 -3.94 7.74
N ASP A 72 -22.40 -4.49 7.49
CA ASP A 72 -22.15 -5.64 6.62
C ASP A 72 -22.67 -5.47 5.17
N GLN A 73 -22.70 -4.24 4.67
CA GLN A 73 -23.07 -3.90 3.28
C GLN A 73 -21.85 -3.59 2.40
N LEU A 74 -20.64 -3.61 2.97
CA LEU A 74 -19.37 -3.48 2.27
C LEU A 74 -18.35 -4.45 2.86
N ASP A 75 -17.55 -5.01 1.96
CA ASP A 75 -16.45 -5.94 2.24
C ASP A 75 -15.11 -5.24 2.46
N VAL A 76 -15.00 -4.01 1.93
CA VAL A 76 -13.81 -3.15 2.00
C VAL A 76 -14.27 -1.72 2.20
N SER A 77 -13.61 -0.99 3.10
CA SER A 77 -13.92 0.41 3.37
C SER A 77 -12.66 1.25 3.54
N ALA A 78 -12.71 2.52 3.13
CA ALA A 78 -11.83 3.53 3.67
C ALA A 78 -12.18 3.84 5.14
N VAL A 79 -11.28 4.51 5.86
CA VAL A 79 -11.54 5.00 7.22
C VAL A 79 -11.22 6.49 7.28
N PRO A 80 -12.20 7.35 7.62
CA PRO A 80 -11.92 8.76 7.84
C PRO A 80 -10.92 8.99 8.97
N SER A 81 -10.06 10.01 8.87
CA SER A 81 -8.95 10.23 9.82
C SER A 81 -9.41 10.42 11.26
N TRP A 82 -10.52 11.10 11.48
CA TRP A 82 -11.06 11.35 12.81
C TRP A 82 -11.70 10.10 13.45
N GLU A 83 -12.08 9.10 12.64
CA GLU A 83 -12.63 7.82 13.12
C GLU A 83 -11.52 6.79 13.43
N LEU A 84 -10.30 6.97 12.92
CA LEU A 84 -9.18 6.04 13.14
C LEU A 84 -8.93 5.72 14.62
N PRO A 85 -8.89 6.68 15.56
CA PRO A 85 -8.71 6.35 16.97
C PRO A 85 -9.80 5.41 17.53
N ARG A 86 -11.05 5.53 17.05
CA ARG A 86 -12.15 4.63 17.44
C ARG A 86 -11.99 3.27 16.79
N VAL A 87 -11.78 3.24 15.47
CA VAL A 87 -11.63 2.02 14.68
C VAL A 87 -10.47 1.16 15.21
N LEU A 88 -9.32 1.76 15.48
CA LEU A 88 -8.15 1.04 16.01
C LEU A 88 -8.30 0.58 17.46
N ALA A 89 -9.17 1.22 18.24
CA ALA A 89 -9.47 0.81 19.61
C ALA A 89 -10.52 -0.31 19.69
N ASP A 90 -11.28 -0.51 18.62
CA ASP A 90 -12.28 -1.58 18.51
C ASP A 90 -11.59 -2.93 18.23
N PRO A 91 -11.88 -4.00 18.98
CA PRO A 91 -11.23 -5.31 18.77
C PRO A 91 -11.52 -5.95 17.41
N VAL A 92 -12.69 -5.70 16.81
CA VAL A 92 -13.08 -6.29 15.52
C VAL A 92 -12.52 -5.42 14.40
N LEU A 93 -12.91 -4.14 14.37
CA LEU A 93 -12.50 -3.24 13.29
C LEU A 93 -10.98 -2.99 13.30
N GLY A 94 -10.35 -2.96 14.48
CA GLY A 94 -8.90 -2.86 14.60
C GLY A 94 -8.17 -4.10 14.07
N GLY A 95 -8.80 -5.28 14.15
CA GLY A 95 -8.30 -6.52 13.55
C GLY A 95 -8.52 -6.59 12.03
N GLU A 96 -9.53 -5.89 11.51
CA GLU A 96 -9.84 -5.73 10.08
C GLU A 96 -9.11 -4.55 9.43
N PHE A 97 -8.40 -3.74 10.21
CA PHE A 97 -7.66 -2.59 9.71
C PHE A 97 -6.32 -3.02 9.12
N HIS A 98 -6.18 -2.80 7.81
CA HIS A 98 -4.98 -3.15 7.07
C HIS A 98 -4.29 -1.91 6.52
N ARG A 99 -2.96 -1.95 6.62
CA ARG A 99 -2.06 -0.97 6.01
C ARG A 99 -1.17 -1.65 4.99
N THR A 100 -1.13 -1.11 3.78
CA THR A 100 -0.23 -1.60 2.73
C THR A 100 0.67 -0.48 2.21
N PRO A 101 1.93 -0.78 1.86
CA PRO A 101 2.83 0.22 1.30
C PRO A 101 2.24 0.83 0.02
N GLN A 102 2.35 2.15 -0.12
CA GLN A 102 2.02 2.87 -1.35
C GLN A 102 3.15 3.86 -1.63
N PRO A 103 4.15 3.49 -2.44
CA PRO A 103 5.25 4.37 -2.78
C PRO A 103 4.72 5.64 -3.42
N GLY A 104 4.76 6.71 -2.66
CA GLY A 104 4.28 8.01 -3.05
C GLY A 104 4.52 9.01 -1.93
N VAL A 105 4.40 10.28 -2.28
CA VAL A 105 4.75 11.38 -1.38
C VAL A 105 3.69 12.48 -1.47
N TYR A 106 3.31 12.98 -0.30
CA TYR A 106 2.56 14.21 -0.16
C TYR A 106 3.53 15.38 0.01
N TYR A 107 3.37 16.45 -0.76
CA TYR A 107 4.33 17.55 -0.75
C TYR A 107 3.68 18.93 -0.97
N LEU A 108 4.44 19.97 -0.68
CA LEU A 108 4.16 21.35 -1.10
C LEU A 108 5.11 21.73 -2.23
N GLY A 109 4.58 22.25 -3.33
CA GLY A 109 5.38 22.96 -4.33
C GLY A 109 5.47 24.43 -3.97
N MET A 110 6.68 25.00 -4.02
CA MET A 110 6.94 26.40 -3.68
C MET A 110 7.09 27.23 -4.96
N ASN A 111 6.26 28.26 -5.15
CA ASN A 111 6.40 29.15 -6.32
C ASN A 111 7.71 29.94 -6.23
N THR A 112 8.70 29.62 -7.06
CA THR A 112 10.03 30.23 -7.07
C THR A 112 10.08 31.55 -7.84
N GLN A 113 8.99 31.96 -8.48
CA GLN A 113 8.90 33.18 -9.27
C GLN A 113 8.14 34.30 -8.55
N LEU A 114 7.30 33.96 -7.56
CA LEU A 114 6.46 34.91 -6.82
C LEU A 114 7.09 35.35 -5.48
N THR A 115 6.96 36.63 -5.12
CA THR A 115 7.39 37.12 -3.80
C THR A 115 6.42 36.65 -2.71
N PRO A 116 6.88 36.22 -1.52
CA PRO A 116 8.28 36.18 -1.05
C PRO A 116 8.99 34.85 -1.30
N THR A 117 8.32 33.85 -1.86
CA THR A 117 8.84 32.49 -2.07
C THR A 117 9.89 32.37 -3.17
N ASN A 118 10.07 33.41 -4.00
CA ASN A 118 11.19 33.54 -4.92
C ASN A 118 12.55 33.65 -4.21
N ASN A 119 12.56 34.10 -2.95
CA ASN A 119 13.76 34.07 -2.12
C ASN A 119 13.96 32.67 -1.51
N ILE A 120 15.05 32.01 -1.88
CA ILE A 120 15.39 30.68 -1.34
C ILE A 120 15.44 30.64 0.19
N THR A 121 15.96 31.68 0.85
CA THR A 121 16.04 31.71 2.32
C THR A 121 14.64 31.73 2.96
N VAL A 122 13.64 32.29 2.27
CA VAL A 122 12.23 32.17 2.70
C VAL A 122 11.74 30.73 2.57
N ARG A 123 12.04 30.05 1.45
CA ARG A 123 11.66 28.63 1.27
C ARG A 123 12.31 27.73 2.33
N MET A 124 13.59 27.93 2.64
CA MET A 124 14.29 27.23 3.73
C MET A 124 13.60 27.45 5.09
N ALA A 125 13.17 28.68 5.38
CA ALA A 125 12.43 29.01 6.60
C ALA A 125 11.09 28.27 6.66
N LEU A 126 10.31 28.30 5.58
CA LEU A 126 9.01 27.64 5.49
C LEU A 126 9.15 26.11 5.62
N ALA A 127 10.13 25.50 4.96
CA ALA A 127 10.39 24.07 5.04
C ALA A 127 10.82 23.60 6.44
N SER A 128 11.65 24.39 7.12
CA SER A 128 12.16 24.10 8.46
C SER A 128 11.13 24.35 9.57
N ALA A 129 10.05 25.09 9.28
CA ALA A 129 9.00 25.41 10.24
C ALA A 129 7.90 24.36 10.34
N ILE A 130 7.88 23.34 9.46
CA ILE A 130 6.80 22.35 9.41
C ILE A 130 7.10 21.19 10.37
N ASP A 131 6.22 21.00 11.36
CA ASP A 131 6.25 19.86 12.27
C ASP A 131 5.48 18.67 11.65
N ARG A 132 6.21 17.82 10.92
CA ARG A 132 5.64 16.63 10.26
C ARG A 132 5.10 15.62 11.27
N SER A 133 5.73 15.51 12.44
CA SER A 133 5.30 14.60 13.50
C SER A 133 3.94 15.02 14.07
N ASP A 134 3.74 16.32 14.28
CA ASP A 134 2.46 16.90 14.72
C ASP A 134 1.37 16.70 13.66
N ILE A 135 1.67 16.94 12.38
CA ILE A 135 0.75 16.67 11.26
C ILE A 135 0.31 15.21 11.29
N LEU A 136 1.25 14.27 11.37
CA LEU A 136 0.94 12.85 11.34
C LEU A 136 0.17 12.40 12.58
N THR A 137 0.56 12.85 13.77
CA THR A 137 -0.01 12.37 15.03
C THR A 137 -1.34 13.05 15.36
N ASN A 138 -1.39 14.38 15.28
CA ASN A 138 -2.49 15.18 15.82
C ASN A 138 -3.47 15.66 14.74
N ALA A 139 -2.98 15.97 13.53
CA ALA A 139 -3.88 16.40 12.44
C ALA A 139 -4.50 15.20 11.70
N LEU A 140 -3.73 14.15 11.46
CA LEU A 140 -4.17 12.99 10.67
C LEU A 140 -4.55 11.75 11.48
N ASN A 141 -4.19 11.67 12.77
CA ASN A 141 -4.29 10.46 13.60
C ASN A 141 -3.58 9.23 13.00
N MET A 142 -2.44 9.47 12.34
CA MET A 142 -1.62 8.49 11.64
C MET A 142 -0.15 8.55 12.10
N PRO A 143 0.14 8.34 13.40
CA PRO A 143 1.49 8.45 13.95
C PRO A 143 2.49 7.43 13.37
N TRP A 144 2.00 6.45 12.60
CA TRP A 144 2.79 5.40 11.98
C TRP A 144 3.30 5.74 10.57
N ARG A 145 2.85 6.84 9.97
CA ARG A 145 3.34 7.25 8.65
C ARG A 145 4.77 7.73 8.77
N GLU A 146 5.53 7.57 7.70
CA GLU A 146 6.91 8.04 7.66
C GLU A 146 6.95 9.51 7.24
N GLU A 147 7.65 10.33 8.02
CA GLU A 147 7.94 11.72 7.67
C GLU A 147 8.77 11.76 6.38
N ALA A 148 8.37 12.60 5.41
CA ALA A 148 9.09 12.72 4.16
C ALA A 148 9.93 13.99 4.16
N THR A 149 11.21 13.84 3.85
CA THR A 149 12.12 14.95 3.51
C THR A 149 12.75 14.81 2.12
N SER A 150 12.44 13.70 1.43
CA SER A 150 12.80 13.37 0.04
C SER A 150 11.51 13.19 -0.76
N VAL A 151 11.54 13.44 -2.07
CA VAL A 151 10.41 13.05 -2.94
C VAL A 151 10.48 11.56 -3.34
N ILE A 152 11.65 10.93 -3.22
CA ILE A 152 11.83 9.51 -3.53
C ILE A 152 11.36 8.68 -2.32
N PRO A 153 10.33 7.81 -2.45
CA PRO A 153 9.83 7.04 -1.32
C PRO A 153 10.77 5.93 -0.84
N PRO A 154 10.62 5.46 0.42
CA PRO A 154 11.33 4.31 0.95
C PRO A 154 11.23 3.09 0.04
N GLY A 155 12.34 2.38 -0.14
CA GLY A 155 12.43 1.20 -1.01
C GLY A 155 12.63 1.50 -2.50
N VAL A 156 12.56 2.76 -2.92
CA VAL A 156 12.85 3.17 -4.31
C VAL A 156 14.34 3.53 -4.46
N PRO A 157 15.04 3.04 -5.49
CA PRO A 157 16.44 3.40 -5.72
C PRO A 157 16.64 4.91 -5.80
N GLY A 158 17.50 5.43 -4.92
CA GLY A 158 17.82 6.85 -4.80
C GLY A 158 17.39 7.46 -3.48
N TYR A 159 16.50 6.78 -2.73
CA TYR A 159 16.07 7.23 -1.41
C TYR A 159 17.24 7.36 -0.43
N GLN A 160 17.24 8.46 0.32
CA GLN A 160 18.37 8.89 1.14
C GLN A 160 18.17 8.60 2.65
N ASN A 161 17.18 7.79 3.03
CA ASN A 161 16.88 7.43 4.43
C ASN A 161 16.74 8.67 5.34
N GLY A 162 16.00 9.67 4.87
CA GLY A 162 15.78 10.93 5.59
C GLY A 162 17.02 11.81 5.78
N GLN A 163 18.12 11.56 5.05
CA GLN A 163 19.37 12.34 5.15
C GLN A 163 19.44 13.53 4.17
N VAL A 164 18.31 13.94 3.61
CA VAL A 164 18.19 15.06 2.67
C VAL A 164 17.03 15.95 3.07
N GLY A 165 17.10 17.23 2.71
CA GLY A 165 16.01 18.18 2.90
C GLY A 165 15.92 18.69 4.34
N TYR A 166 14.84 19.41 4.64
CA TYR A 166 14.70 20.13 5.91
C TYR A 166 13.82 19.38 6.89
N THR A 167 14.37 19.14 8.08
CA THR A 167 13.64 18.63 9.25
C THR A 167 13.05 19.79 10.07
N PHE A 168 12.09 19.48 10.94
CA PHE A 168 11.48 20.47 11.81
C PHE A 168 12.51 21.09 12.76
N ASN A 169 12.78 22.38 12.59
CA ASN A 169 13.65 23.16 13.44
C ASN A 169 13.19 24.62 13.49
N PRO A 170 12.27 24.97 14.41
CA PRO A 170 11.66 26.30 14.44
C PRO A 170 12.68 27.40 14.75
N THR A 171 13.75 27.09 15.48
CA THR A 171 14.82 28.06 15.77
C THR A 171 15.59 28.40 14.50
N GLN A 172 15.96 27.39 13.71
CA GLN A 172 16.65 27.59 12.43
C GLN A 172 15.73 28.25 11.40
N ALA A 173 14.44 27.89 11.39
CA ALA A 173 13.43 28.49 10.53
C ALA A 173 13.31 30.02 10.77
N GLN A 174 13.24 30.44 12.03
CA GLN A 174 13.25 31.87 12.41
C GLN A 174 14.55 32.58 12.03
N ALA A 175 15.69 31.90 12.14
CA ALA A 175 16.98 32.44 11.71
C ALA A 175 17.01 32.69 10.20
N TYR A 176 16.53 31.74 9.39
CA TYR A 176 16.39 31.92 7.95
C TYR A 176 15.45 33.09 7.62
N LEU A 177 14.30 33.17 8.28
CA LEU A 177 13.36 34.28 8.07
C LEU A 177 13.99 35.65 8.40
N GLY A 178 14.78 35.72 9.46
CA GLY A 178 15.58 36.90 9.81
C GLY A 178 16.62 37.25 8.76
N LEU A 179 17.36 36.26 8.23
CA LEU A 179 18.31 36.45 7.12
C LEU A 179 17.64 36.91 5.83
N ALA A 180 16.39 36.49 5.59
CA ALA A 180 15.57 36.95 4.49
C ALA A 180 15.06 38.40 4.66
N GLY A 181 15.33 39.04 5.81
CA GLY A 181 14.97 40.43 6.10
C GLY A 181 13.72 40.60 6.96
N TYR A 182 13.15 39.51 7.50
CA TYR A 182 11.90 39.52 8.25
C TYR A 182 12.06 38.94 9.66
N PRO A 183 12.92 39.53 10.52
CA PRO A 183 13.12 39.03 11.88
C PRO A 183 11.81 39.02 12.67
N GLY A 184 11.44 37.85 13.20
CA GLY A 184 10.18 37.65 13.94
C GLY A 184 8.92 37.79 13.09
N GLY A 185 9.01 37.66 11.76
CA GLY A 185 7.89 37.78 10.83
C GLY A 185 7.44 39.23 10.56
N VAL A 186 8.13 40.21 11.14
CA VAL A 186 7.73 41.63 11.02
C VAL A 186 7.87 42.10 9.57
N GLY A 187 6.76 42.55 8.98
CA GLY A 187 6.71 43.05 7.61
C GLY A 187 6.75 41.96 6.53
N PHE A 188 6.63 40.69 6.92
CA PHE A 188 6.56 39.58 5.98
C PHE A 188 5.26 39.64 5.16
N PRO A 189 5.30 39.54 3.81
CA PRO A 189 4.10 39.48 2.98
C PRO A 189 3.23 38.27 3.32
N GLU A 190 1.93 38.36 3.09
CA GLU A 190 1.04 37.20 3.25
C GLU A 190 1.45 36.05 2.31
N ILE A 191 1.28 34.82 2.79
CA ILE A 191 1.42 33.59 1.99
C ILE A 191 0.03 33.12 1.59
N GLU A 192 -0.19 32.96 0.29
CA GLU A 192 -1.35 32.22 -0.22
C GLU A 192 -0.97 30.76 -0.50
N LEU A 193 -1.63 29.83 0.20
CA LEU A 193 -1.41 28.38 0.11
C LEU A 193 -2.62 27.74 -0.58
N TRP A 194 -2.44 27.30 -1.82
CA TRP A 194 -3.50 26.63 -2.57
C TRP A 194 -3.56 25.14 -2.21
N ALA A 195 -4.78 24.63 -2.05
CA ALA A 195 -5.04 23.22 -1.82
C ALA A 195 -6.36 22.81 -2.46
N ASN A 196 -6.50 21.52 -2.77
CA ASN A 196 -7.79 20.99 -3.17
C ASN A 196 -8.62 20.56 -1.96
N ASP A 197 -9.95 20.66 -2.05
CA ASP A 197 -10.92 20.44 -0.96
C ASP A 197 -11.19 18.96 -0.62
N PHE A 198 -10.23 18.07 -0.86
CA PHE A 198 -10.34 16.68 -0.41
C PHE A 198 -10.31 16.63 1.12
N PHE A 199 -11.44 16.27 1.72
CA PHE A 199 -11.71 16.34 3.16
C PHE A 199 -10.61 15.69 4.01
N TYR A 200 -10.03 14.59 3.53
CA TYR A 200 -8.97 13.85 4.23
C TYR A 200 -7.62 14.61 4.27
N TRP A 201 -7.28 15.38 3.23
CA TRP A 201 -5.98 16.06 3.11
C TRP A 201 -5.98 17.50 3.64
N GLY A 202 -7.16 18.09 3.85
CA GLY A 202 -7.31 19.46 4.35
C GLY A 202 -6.62 19.68 5.70
N ALA A 203 -6.76 18.73 6.63
CA ALA A 203 -6.16 18.79 7.96
C ALA A 203 -4.62 18.91 7.95
N ALA A 204 -3.95 18.24 7.00
CA ALA A 204 -2.50 18.36 6.87
C ALA A 204 -2.06 19.76 6.42
N ILE A 205 -2.81 20.38 5.50
CA ILE A 205 -2.54 21.74 5.01
C ILE A 205 -2.83 22.79 6.07
N ASP A 206 -3.92 22.63 6.83
CA ASP A 206 -4.22 23.52 7.95
C ASP A 206 -3.12 23.45 9.01
N ALA A 207 -2.62 22.26 9.34
CA ALA A 207 -1.50 22.10 10.27
C ALA A 207 -0.17 22.68 9.75
N VAL A 208 0.09 22.63 8.43
CA VAL A 208 1.21 23.37 7.81
C VAL A 208 1.03 24.88 7.98
N ALA A 209 -0.14 25.41 7.65
CA ALA A 209 -0.43 26.83 7.77
C ALA A 209 -0.31 27.31 9.23
N ASP A 210 -0.79 26.51 10.19
CA ASP A 210 -0.68 26.77 11.62
C ASP A 210 0.76 26.69 12.12
N SER A 211 1.57 25.77 11.60
CA SER A 211 3.00 25.71 11.87
C SER A 211 3.69 27.01 11.43
N TRP A 212 3.40 27.51 10.22
CA TRP A 212 3.95 28.78 9.74
C TRP A 212 3.49 29.97 10.58
N ARG A 213 2.19 30.06 10.91
CA ARG A 213 1.67 31.13 11.80
C ARG A 213 2.34 31.08 13.17
N THR A 214 2.50 29.89 13.75
CA THR A 214 3.01 29.70 15.11
C THR A 214 4.52 29.93 15.21
N TYR A 215 5.30 29.32 14.33
CA TYR A 215 6.76 29.31 14.45
C TYR A 215 7.43 30.48 13.72
N LEU A 216 6.81 31.03 12.68
CA LEU A 216 7.36 32.15 11.91
C LEU A 216 6.65 33.48 12.17
N ASN A 217 5.49 33.46 12.82
CA ASN A 217 4.68 34.65 13.09
C ASN A 217 4.32 35.43 11.81
N ILE A 218 3.91 34.69 10.78
CA ILE A 218 3.51 35.23 9.47
C ILE A 218 2.01 35.02 9.21
N THR A 219 1.46 35.77 8.26
CA THR A 219 0.06 35.59 7.82
C THR A 219 0.02 34.57 6.68
N VAL A 220 -0.89 33.61 6.78
CA VAL A 220 -1.12 32.56 5.78
C VAL A 220 -2.61 32.49 5.51
N THR A 221 -3.00 32.52 4.25
CA THR A 221 -4.37 32.25 3.79
C THR A 221 -4.37 30.98 2.96
N THR A 222 -5.22 30.03 3.33
CA THR A 222 -5.41 28.78 2.59
C THR A 222 -6.60 28.92 1.64
N VAL A 223 -6.42 28.58 0.37
CA VAL A 223 -7.46 28.61 -0.65
C VAL A 223 -7.79 27.19 -1.08
N TYR A 224 -9.02 26.76 -0.80
CA TYR A 224 -9.52 25.43 -1.16
C TYR A 224 -10.38 25.47 -2.42
N THR A 225 -10.13 24.57 -3.36
CA THR A 225 -10.90 24.39 -4.60
C THR A 225 -11.16 22.92 -4.91
N GLU A 226 -12.26 22.64 -5.62
CA GLU A 226 -12.57 21.29 -6.12
C GLU A 226 -11.44 20.78 -7.03
N TRP A 227 -11.16 19.47 -7.00
CA TRP A 227 -9.98 18.87 -7.64
C TRP A 227 -9.76 19.26 -9.10
N ASN A 228 -10.76 19.15 -9.97
CA ASN A 228 -10.59 19.49 -11.38
C ASN A 228 -10.35 20.99 -11.56
N THR A 229 -11.11 21.81 -10.83
CA THR A 229 -10.91 23.27 -10.81
C THR A 229 -9.52 23.65 -10.31
N TYR A 230 -9.02 22.94 -9.29
CA TYR A 230 -7.69 23.13 -8.72
C TYR A 230 -6.58 22.83 -9.74
N LEU A 231 -6.70 21.72 -10.47
CA LEU A 231 -5.77 21.37 -11.54
C LEU A 231 -5.79 22.42 -12.66
N ASP A 232 -6.97 22.90 -13.08
CA ASP A 232 -7.09 23.95 -14.08
C ASP A 232 -6.42 25.25 -13.62
N LEU A 233 -6.58 25.64 -12.35
CA LEU A 233 -5.94 26.82 -11.78
C LEU A 233 -4.41 26.72 -11.82
N LEU A 234 -3.86 25.57 -11.43
CA LEU A 234 -2.42 25.32 -11.51
C LEU A 234 -1.92 25.29 -12.95
N ALA A 235 -2.64 24.63 -13.86
CA ALA A 235 -2.29 24.54 -15.27
C ALA A 235 -2.28 25.92 -15.94
N ASN A 236 -3.25 26.78 -15.63
CA ASN A 236 -3.29 28.17 -16.13
C ASN A 236 -2.10 29.01 -15.66
N CYS A 237 -1.46 28.60 -14.57
CA CYS A 237 -0.27 29.23 -14.02
C CYS A 237 1.06 28.66 -14.52
N HIS A 238 1.03 27.56 -15.27
CA HIS A 238 2.24 26.84 -15.69
C HIS A 238 3.19 27.71 -16.51
N ASP A 239 2.66 28.46 -17.50
CA ASP A 239 3.48 29.26 -18.43
C ASP A 239 4.03 30.55 -17.80
N ASP A 240 3.37 31.10 -16.78
CA ASP A 240 3.81 32.31 -16.06
C ASP A 240 3.49 32.24 -14.56
N PRO A 241 4.23 31.42 -13.78
CA PRO A 241 3.98 31.24 -12.35
C PRO A 241 4.13 32.54 -11.56
N GLY A 242 4.91 33.51 -12.06
CA GLY A 242 5.13 34.80 -11.41
C GLY A 242 3.94 35.76 -11.50
N ALA A 243 2.99 35.50 -12.40
CA ALA A 243 1.73 36.24 -12.53
C ALA A 243 0.58 35.64 -11.70
N CYS A 244 0.83 34.52 -11.02
CA CYS A 244 -0.16 33.84 -10.18
C CYS A 244 -0.11 34.29 -8.73
N ASP A 245 -1.18 34.01 -7.99
CA ASP A 245 -1.33 34.46 -6.60
C ASP A 245 -0.75 33.48 -5.58
N TYR A 246 -0.62 32.18 -5.91
CA TYR A 246 -0.11 31.19 -4.95
C TYR A 246 1.40 31.34 -4.70
N ASN A 247 1.75 31.34 -3.42
CA ASN A 247 3.13 31.19 -2.96
C ASN A 247 3.53 29.73 -2.80
N ALA A 248 2.57 28.88 -2.43
CA ALA A 248 2.75 27.44 -2.32
C ALA A 248 1.46 26.71 -2.71
N TYR A 249 1.61 25.47 -3.18
CA TYR A 249 0.48 24.61 -3.52
C TYR A 249 0.69 23.20 -2.97
N ARG A 250 -0.39 22.55 -2.58
CA ARG A 250 -0.39 21.13 -2.19
C ARG A 250 -0.39 20.22 -3.41
N MET A 251 0.37 19.15 -3.39
CA MET A 251 0.19 18.06 -4.35
C MET A 251 0.62 16.72 -3.76
N GLY A 252 0.34 15.64 -4.47
CA GLY A 252 0.85 14.33 -4.13
C GLY A 252 1.11 13.53 -5.39
N TRP A 253 2.05 12.60 -5.30
CA TRP A 253 2.34 11.67 -6.39
C TRP A 253 2.50 10.27 -5.84
N VAL A 254 1.80 9.31 -6.44
CA VAL A 254 2.00 7.88 -6.21
C VAL A 254 2.73 7.36 -7.44
N LEU A 255 3.78 6.56 -7.24
CA LEU A 255 4.60 6.07 -8.35
C LEU A 255 3.79 5.15 -9.27
N ASP A 256 3.84 5.45 -10.57
CA ASP A 256 3.25 4.61 -11.61
C ASP A 256 4.03 3.31 -11.83
N TYR A 257 5.34 3.33 -11.55
CA TYR A 257 6.27 2.21 -11.63
C TYR A 257 7.40 2.37 -10.61
N GLY A 258 8.09 1.27 -10.26
CA GLY A 258 9.10 1.22 -9.17
C GLY A 258 10.44 1.86 -9.47
N ASP A 259 10.42 3.07 -10.04
CA ASP A 259 11.61 3.81 -10.44
C ASP A 259 11.44 5.31 -10.14
N ALA A 260 12.47 5.92 -9.53
CA ALA A 260 12.44 7.34 -9.18
C ALA A 260 12.35 8.26 -10.42
N TYR A 261 12.65 7.76 -11.61
CA TYR A 261 12.51 8.53 -12.85
C TYR A 261 11.10 9.09 -13.02
N GLY A 262 10.05 8.33 -12.73
CA GLY A 262 8.67 8.79 -12.93
C GLY A 262 8.39 10.07 -12.15
N ILE A 263 8.62 10.06 -10.84
CA ILE A 263 8.36 11.24 -10.03
C ILE A 263 9.32 12.40 -10.33
N LEU A 264 10.61 12.12 -10.51
CA LEU A 264 11.62 13.16 -10.77
C LEU A 264 11.46 13.80 -12.16
N ASN A 265 11.04 13.03 -13.16
CA ASN A 265 10.81 13.53 -14.51
C ASN A 265 9.40 14.10 -14.66
N ASP A 266 8.38 13.30 -14.39
CA ASP A 266 7.00 13.59 -14.78
C ASP A 266 6.34 14.59 -13.82
N SER A 267 6.76 14.68 -12.56
CA SER A 267 6.24 15.69 -11.62
C SER A 267 7.12 16.93 -11.52
N PHE A 268 8.44 16.77 -11.59
CA PHE A 268 9.36 17.83 -11.17
C PHE A 268 10.36 18.29 -12.22
N HIS A 269 10.46 17.64 -13.39
CA HIS A 269 11.31 18.17 -14.44
C HIS A 269 10.83 19.57 -14.82
N PRO A 270 11.73 20.54 -15.05
CA PRO A 270 11.31 21.90 -15.39
C PRO A 270 10.48 22.04 -16.68
N ASP A 271 10.48 21.01 -17.55
CA ASP A 271 9.63 20.95 -18.76
C ASP A 271 8.36 20.11 -18.57
N SER A 272 8.07 19.62 -17.35
CA SER A 272 6.86 18.85 -17.08
C SER A 272 5.63 19.77 -16.97
N GLU A 273 4.54 19.41 -17.64
CA GLU A 273 3.22 20.07 -17.51
C GLU A 273 2.63 19.95 -16.09
N SER A 274 3.15 19.04 -15.26
CA SER A 274 2.74 18.87 -13.85
C SER A 274 3.59 19.68 -12.87
N GLN A 275 4.56 20.45 -13.37
CA GLN A 275 5.40 21.32 -12.56
C GLN A 275 4.78 22.72 -12.49
N TYR A 276 4.42 23.16 -11.29
CA TYR A 276 3.78 24.47 -11.05
C TYR A 276 4.59 25.35 -10.10
N THR A 277 5.89 25.13 -9.96
CA THR A 277 6.72 25.97 -9.07
C THR A 277 7.43 27.08 -9.84
N GLY A 278 7.63 26.91 -11.15
CA GLY A 278 8.51 27.74 -11.97
C GLY A 278 10.02 27.56 -11.67
N TRP A 279 10.42 26.52 -10.94
CA TRP A 279 11.82 26.20 -10.67
C TRP A 279 12.54 25.66 -11.93
N ASP A 280 13.83 25.96 -12.08
CA ASP A 280 14.67 25.42 -13.17
C ASP A 280 16.13 25.28 -12.71
N SER A 281 16.71 24.10 -12.92
CA SER A 281 18.14 23.83 -12.69
C SER A 281 18.75 23.07 -13.86
N VAL A 282 19.79 23.66 -14.46
CA VAL A 282 20.59 23.03 -15.53
C VAL A 282 21.15 21.68 -15.07
N ARG A 283 21.65 21.61 -13.82
CA ARG A 283 22.23 20.36 -13.29
C ARG A 283 21.18 19.28 -13.14
N TYR A 284 19.99 19.63 -12.66
CA TYR A 284 18.89 18.66 -12.54
C TYR A 284 18.48 18.11 -13.91
N ARG A 285 18.29 18.99 -14.91
CA ARG A 285 17.97 18.58 -16.29
C ARG A 285 19.02 17.60 -16.85
N ASP A 286 20.30 17.88 -16.63
CA ASP A 286 21.39 17.01 -17.05
C ASP A 286 21.33 15.64 -16.35
N LEU A 287 21.08 15.62 -15.03
CA LEU A 287 20.95 14.39 -14.25
C LEU A 287 19.81 13.50 -14.76
N ILE A 288 18.62 14.07 -14.94
CA ILE A 288 17.46 13.33 -15.45
C ILE A 288 17.76 12.79 -16.86
N SER A 289 18.35 13.60 -17.74
CA SER A 289 18.76 13.17 -19.09
C SER A 289 19.76 12.00 -19.05
N MET A 290 20.75 12.04 -18.14
CA MET A 290 21.72 10.96 -17.98
C MET A 290 21.06 9.66 -17.53
N THR A 291 20.03 9.72 -16.67
CA THR A 291 19.34 8.52 -16.16
C THR A 291 18.65 7.70 -17.26
N ILE A 292 18.29 8.32 -18.39
CA ILE A 292 17.65 7.64 -19.54
C ILE A 292 18.64 6.74 -20.28
N THR A 293 19.92 7.15 -20.35
CA THR A 293 20.95 6.45 -21.13
C THR A 293 21.91 5.61 -20.29
N GLU A 294 21.90 5.80 -18.96
CA GLU A 294 22.77 5.09 -18.03
C GLU A 294 22.29 3.64 -17.80
N THR A 295 23.21 2.69 -17.97
CA THR A 295 22.93 1.25 -17.82
C THR A 295 23.49 0.68 -16.52
N ASN A 296 24.41 1.40 -15.87
CA ASN A 296 24.92 1.05 -14.56
C ASN A 296 23.95 1.56 -13.47
N GLN A 297 23.27 0.62 -12.80
CA GLN A 297 22.28 0.96 -11.78
C GLN A 297 22.85 1.79 -10.61
N ILE A 298 24.12 1.61 -10.23
CA ILE A 298 24.74 2.39 -9.16
C ILE A 298 24.90 3.84 -9.59
N ALA A 299 25.41 4.08 -10.80
CA ALA A 299 25.55 5.42 -11.35
C ALA A 299 24.19 6.11 -11.54
N ARG A 300 23.20 5.39 -12.09
CA ARG A 300 21.83 5.90 -12.28
C ARG A 300 21.17 6.27 -10.96
N THR A 301 21.34 5.43 -9.94
CA THR A 301 20.84 5.70 -8.58
C THR A 301 21.47 6.95 -7.98
N ALA A 302 22.79 7.14 -8.17
CA ALA A 302 23.47 8.35 -7.71
C ALA A 302 22.96 9.61 -8.40
N TYR A 303 22.58 9.54 -9.68
CA TYR A 303 21.95 10.67 -10.37
C TYR A 303 20.58 11.03 -9.79
N PHE A 304 19.76 10.04 -9.42
CA PHE A 304 18.49 10.27 -8.74
C PHE A 304 18.68 10.91 -7.36
N THR A 305 19.62 10.39 -6.58
CA THR A 305 19.97 10.94 -5.26
C THR A 305 20.37 12.42 -5.36
N GLU A 306 21.23 12.77 -6.30
CA GLU A 306 21.65 14.17 -6.50
C GLU A 306 20.50 15.05 -7.01
N ALA A 307 19.65 14.54 -7.91
CA ALA A 307 18.50 15.27 -8.43
C ALA A 307 17.50 15.61 -7.32
N ASP A 308 17.16 14.63 -6.47
CA ASP A 308 16.31 14.82 -5.31
C ASP A 308 16.89 15.85 -4.32
N GLN A 309 18.19 15.78 -4.02
CA GLN A 309 18.86 16.78 -3.18
C GLN A 309 18.75 18.19 -3.75
N ILE A 310 19.01 18.37 -5.04
CA ILE A 310 18.88 19.68 -5.68
C ILE A 310 17.45 20.22 -5.49
N LEU A 311 16.44 19.38 -5.71
CA LEU A 311 15.04 19.76 -5.66
C LEU A 311 14.58 20.19 -4.25
N VAL A 312 14.88 19.37 -3.23
CA VAL A 312 14.29 19.52 -1.87
C VAL A 312 15.20 20.24 -0.88
N GLU A 313 16.51 20.29 -1.13
CA GLU A 313 17.50 20.85 -0.21
C GLU A 313 18.19 22.09 -0.78
N ASP A 314 18.74 22.01 -2.00
CA ASP A 314 19.53 23.09 -2.58
C ASP A 314 18.66 24.21 -3.15
N GLU A 315 17.54 23.87 -3.80
CA GLU A 315 16.59 24.84 -4.36
C GLU A 315 15.35 25.01 -3.48
N VAL A 316 15.02 24.00 -2.67
CA VAL A 316 13.81 23.97 -1.82
C VAL A 316 12.54 24.28 -2.63
N ALA A 317 12.51 23.83 -3.88
CA ALA A 317 11.37 24.04 -4.77
C ALA A 317 10.18 23.16 -4.37
N VAL A 318 10.47 22.03 -3.71
CA VAL A 318 9.48 21.10 -3.19
C VAL A 318 9.79 20.79 -1.73
N VAL A 319 8.76 20.78 -0.89
CA VAL A 319 8.83 20.42 0.51
C VAL A 319 7.98 19.17 0.75
N PRO A 320 8.59 17.97 0.77
CA PRO A 320 7.90 16.74 1.13
C PRO A 320 7.37 16.79 2.56
N ILE A 321 6.22 16.16 2.84
CA ILE A 321 5.58 16.15 4.16
C ILE A 321 5.55 14.73 4.76
N PHE A 322 4.93 13.77 4.07
CA PHE A 322 4.92 12.35 4.47
C PHE A 322 4.82 11.44 3.25
N PHE A 323 5.27 10.20 3.42
CA PHE A 323 5.07 9.14 2.42
C PHE A 323 3.69 8.50 2.57
N TYR A 324 3.10 8.12 1.44
CA TYR A 324 1.78 7.49 1.42
C TYR A 324 1.82 6.05 1.91
N ASP A 325 0.70 5.64 2.48
CA ASP A 325 0.31 4.25 2.67
C ASP A 325 -1.17 4.11 2.28
N ASN A 326 -1.55 2.90 1.92
CA ASN A 326 -2.94 2.55 1.69
C ASN A 326 -3.53 1.98 2.98
N GLN A 327 -4.72 2.44 3.34
CA GLN A 327 -5.40 2.04 4.56
C GLN A 327 -6.82 1.64 4.25
N LYS A 328 -7.22 0.45 4.66
CA LYS A 328 -8.54 -0.10 4.42
C LYS A 328 -8.98 -0.96 5.59
N LEU A 329 -10.27 -0.94 5.88
CA LEU A 329 -10.92 -2.06 6.55
C LEU A 329 -11.20 -3.13 5.50
N ILE A 330 -10.90 -4.39 5.81
CA ILE A 330 -11.15 -5.54 4.94
C ILE A 330 -11.69 -6.65 5.82
N LYS A 331 -12.86 -7.21 5.46
CA LYS A 331 -13.47 -8.31 6.24
C LYS A 331 -12.51 -9.49 6.35
N GLN A 332 -12.51 -10.14 7.51
CA GLN A 332 -11.55 -11.22 7.82
C GLN A 332 -11.65 -12.43 6.89
N ASP A 333 -12.82 -12.62 6.27
CA ASP A 333 -13.08 -13.69 5.32
C ASP A 333 -12.63 -13.35 3.89
N ILE A 334 -11.83 -12.29 3.69
CA ILE A 334 -11.31 -11.90 2.38
C ILE A 334 -9.79 -11.95 2.37
N PHE A 335 -9.26 -12.82 1.52
CA PHE A 335 -7.87 -12.74 1.14
C PHE A 335 -7.71 -11.76 -0.02
N TYR A 336 -6.72 -10.89 0.09
CA TYR A 336 -6.39 -9.89 -0.90
C TYR A 336 -4.89 -9.90 -1.23
N GLU A 337 -4.54 -9.48 -2.44
CA GLU A 337 -3.17 -9.13 -2.80
C GLU A 337 -3.12 -7.63 -3.15
N TYR A 338 -2.36 -6.86 -2.36
CA TYR A 338 -1.95 -5.52 -2.78
C TYR A 338 -0.57 -5.59 -3.39
N VAL A 339 -0.45 -5.05 -4.59
CA VAL A 339 0.86 -4.67 -5.09
C VAL A 339 1.23 -3.29 -4.56
N PRO A 340 2.50 -3.08 -4.17
CA PRO A 340 2.92 -1.77 -3.70
C PRO A 340 2.74 -0.67 -4.77
N ILE A 341 2.80 -1.01 -6.06
CA ILE A 341 2.89 -0.04 -7.17
C ILE A 341 1.71 -0.20 -8.12
N GLY A 342 1.18 0.92 -8.64
CA GLY A 342 0.04 0.93 -9.57
C GLY A 342 -1.32 1.11 -8.91
N GLY A 343 -1.36 1.34 -7.59
CA GLY A 343 -2.48 1.96 -6.87
C GLY A 343 -3.79 1.17 -6.74
N GLY A 344 -3.93 0.00 -7.37
CA GLY A 344 -5.17 -0.78 -7.36
C GLY A 344 -4.99 -2.19 -6.79
N PRO A 345 -5.99 -2.74 -6.10
CA PRO A 345 -6.00 -4.17 -5.82
C PRO A 345 -6.13 -4.96 -7.13
N TYR A 346 -5.28 -5.96 -7.34
CA TYR A 346 -5.48 -6.92 -8.42
C TYR A 346 -6.60 -7.87 -8.03
N LEU A 347 -7.85 -7.45 -8.26
CA LEU A 347 -9.06 -8.21 -7.88
C LEU A 347 -9.15 -9.63 -8.46
N MET A 348 -8.35 -9.96 -9.47
CA MET A 348 -8.18 -11.35 -9.93
C MET A 348 -7.54 -12.27 -8.88
N ASN A 349 -6.75 -11.71 -7.98
CA ASN A 349 -6.02 -12.43 -6.93
C ASN A 349 -6.76 -12.39 -5.58
N TRP A 350 -7.92 -11.73 -5.55
CA TRP A 350 -8.79 -11.66 -4.38
C TRP A 350 -9.72 -12.87 -4.34
N ARG A 351 -10.10 -13.27 -3.13
CA ARG A 351 -10.97 -14.42 -2.88
C ARG A 351 -11.59 -14.34 -1.49
N PHE A 352 -12.72 -15.00 -1.31
CA PHE A 352 -13.22 -15.31 0.03
C PHE A 352 -12.38 -16.46 0.62
N THR A 353 -11.95 -16.33 1.87
CA THR A 353 -11.31 -17.42 2.62
C THR A 353 -12.40 -18.36 3.10
N THR A 354 -12.22 -19.66 2.85
CA THR A 354 -13.17 -20.65 3.32
C THR A 354 -12.91 -20.90 4.80
N VAL A 355 -13.84 -20.46 5.64
CA VAL A 355 -13.86 -20.77 7.07
C VAL A 355 -14.85 -21.90 7.31
N GLN A 356 -14.39 -22.97 7.96
CA GLN A 356 -15.22 -24.09 8.37
C GLN A 356 -14.98 -24.39 9.84
N THR A 357 -16.06 -24.51 10.60
CA THR A 357 -15.98 -24.95 11.99
C THR A 357 -16.68 -26.30 12.15
N GLU A 358 -15.95 -27.28 12.67
CA GLU A 358 -16.49 -28.59 13.07
C GLU A 358 -16.27 -28.82 14.56
N THR A 359 -16.93 -29.82 15.15
CA THR A 359 -16.75 -30.15 16.57
C THR A 359 -16.06 -31.49 16.76
N ILE A 360 -15.08 -31.55 17.66
CA ILE A 360 -14.41 -32.78 18.10
C ILE A 360 -14.72 -33.01 19.57
N THR A 361 -14.96 -34.26 19.95
CA THR A 361 -15.21 -34.68 21.33
C THR A 361 -13.98 -35.37 21.93
N ASP A 362 -14.05 -35.70 23.21
CA ASP A 362 -13.01 -36.44 23.95
C ASP A 362 -12.65 -37.79 23.32
N THR A 363 -13.59 -38.42 22.59
CA THR A 363 -13.36 -39.66 21.83
C THR A 363 -12.53 -39.50 20.54
N GLY A 364 -12.08 -38.29 20.22
CA GLY A 364 -11.38 -37.98 18.98
C GLY A 364 -12.29 -37.87 17.76
N GLY A 365 -11.69 -37.75 16.57
CA GLY A 365 -12.39 -37.60 15.31
C GLY A 365 -11.51 -37.00 14.21
N THR A 366 -12.09 -36.74 13.05
CA THR A 366 -11.38 -36.10 11.93
C THR A 366 -12.16 -34.88 11.47
N VAL A 367 -11.45 -33.77 11.30
CA VAL A 367 -11.94 -32.56 10.63
C VAL A 367 -11.34 -32.54 9.24
N THR A 368 -12.16 -32.26 8.23
CA THR A 368 -11.71 -32.18 6.83
C THR A 368 -12.10 -30.82 6.27
N ALA A 369 -11.13 -30.16 5.64
CA ALA A 369 -11.33 -28.88 4.97
C ALA A 369 -12.40 -28.98 3.86
N PRO A 370 -13.01 -27.86 3.45
CA PRO A 370 -14.16 -27.87 2.54
C PRO A 370 -13.86 -28.43 1.15
N ASP A 371 -12.62 -28.27 0.68
CA ASP A 371 -12.11 -28.81 -0.58
C ASP A 371 -11.73 -30.30 -0.49
N GLY A 372 -11.53 -30.81 0.73
CA GLY A 372 -11.13 -32.19 0.99
C GLY A 372 -9.62 -32.41 1.05
N ASP A 373 -8.82 -31.38 0.78
CA ASP A 373 -7.37 -31.52 0.56
C ASP A 373 -6.58 -31.52 1.89
N ILE A 374 -7.15 -30.93 2.93
CA ILE A 374 -6.58 -30.93 4.28
C ILE A 374 -7.47 -31.73 5.22
N SER A 375 -6.90 -32.64 6.01
CA SER A 375 -7.61 -33.28 7.10
C SER A 375 -6.75 -33.42 8.36
N VAL A 376 -7.39 -33.28 9.52
CA VAL A 376 -6.77 -33.33 10.84
C VAL A 376 -7.46 -34.39 11.67
N GLU A 377 -6.73 -35.42 12.05
CA GLU A 377 -7.18 -36.47 12.96
C GLU A 377 -6.76 -36.17 14.40
N PHE A 378 -7.76 -36.11 15.26
CA PHE A 378 -7.64 -36.01 16.70
C PHE A 378 -7.73 -37.41 17.30
N PRO A 379 -6.67 -37.92 17.94
CA PRO A 379 -6.73 -39.21 18.62
C PRO A 379 -7.66 -39.16 19.84
N ASP A 380 -8.08 -40.34 20.30
CA ASP A 380 -8.85 -40.49 21.54
C ASP A 380 -8.09 -39.85 22.72
N GLY A 381 -8.75 -38.98 23.48
CA GLY A 381 -8.17 -38.23 24.58
C GLY A 381 -7.31 -37.03 24.17
N ALA A 382 -7.25 -36.64 22.89
CA ALA A 382 -6.55 -35.42 22.45
C ALA A 382 -7.12 -34.16 23.12
N VAL A 383 -8.42 -34.14 23.37
CA VAL A 383 -9.15 -33.06 24.06
C VAL A 383 -9.92 -33.61 25.26
N SER A 384 -10.12 -32.79 26.29
CA SER A 384 -10.80 -33.21 27.53
C SER A 384 -12.31 -32.95 27.53
N ASP A 385 -12.80 -32.14 26.59
CA ASP A 385 -14.21 -31.79 26.41
C ASP A 385 -14.48 -31.53 24.91
N THR A 386 -15.72 -31.21 24.54
CA THR A 386 -16.09 -30.85 23.18
C THR A 386 -15.43 -29.54 22.77
N VAL A 387 -14.71 -29.55 21.66
CA VAL A 387 -14.03 -28.40 21.08
C VAL A 387 -14.60 -28.07 19.71
N ALA A 388 -14.63 -26.78 19.37
CA ALA A 388 -14.83 -26.30 18.02
C ALA A 388 -13.45 -26.18 17.35
N VAL A 389 -13.30 -26.81 16.20
CA VAL A 389 -12.12 -26.75 15.34
C VAL A 389 -12.48 -25.90 14.13
N THR A 390 -11.86 -24.73 14.02
CA THR A 390 -12.03 -23.80 12.91
C THR A 390 -10.85 -23.92 11.97
N TYR A 391 -11.11 -24.33 10.74
CA TYR A 391 -10.16 -24.31 9.63
C TYR A 391 -10.39 -23.05 8.80
N THR A 392 -9.31 -22.33 8.52
CA THR A 392 -9.32 -21.16 7.63
C THR A 392 -8.23 -21.34 6.58
N ALA A 393 -8.63 -21.51 5.31
CA ALA A 393 -7.70 -21.60 4.21
C ALA A 393 -7.06 -20.24 3.89
N PHE A 394 -5.74 -20.26 3.65
CA PHE A 394 -4.98 -19.15 3.11
C PHE A 394 -4.35 -19.55 1.79
N TYR A 395 -4.61 -18.78 0.75
CA TYR A 395 -3.93 -19.04 -0.52
C TYR A 395 -2.56 -18.39 -0.60
N VAL A 396 -2.25 -17.37 0.19
CA VAL A 396 -0.88 -16.95 0.48
C VAL A 396 -0.79 -16.84 1.99
N PRO A 397 0.28 -17.33 2.62
CA PRO A 397 0.40 -17.20 4.07
C PRO A 397 0.36 -15.72 4.47
N PRO A 398 -0.40 -15.35 5.52
CA PRO A 398 -0.38 -14.01 6.11
C PRO A 398 1.02 -13.45 6.33
N HIS A 399 1.99 -14.32 6.65
CA HIS A 399 3.41 -13.96 6.75
C HIS A 399 4.18 -14.43 5.50
N PRO A 400 4.59 -13.53 4.58
CA PRO A 400 5.29 -13.92 3.37
C PRO A 400 6.56 -14.75 3.66
N PRO A 401 6.85 -15.80 2.88
CA PRO A 401 8.09 -16.55 3.05
C PRO A 401 9.31 -15.65 2.82
N THR A 402 10.40 -15.92 3.54
CA THR A 402 11.67 -15.24 3.29
C THR A 402 12.26 -15.67 1.94
N SER A 403 13.28 -14.95 1.43
CA SER A 403 14.02 -15.29 0.20
C SER A 403 14.70 -16.67 0.20
N THR A 404 14.53 -17.47 1.25
CA THR A 404 15.04 -18.84 1.39
C THR A 404 14.01 -19.88 0.90
N PHE A 405 12.73 -19.54 0.90
CA PHE A 405 11.64 -20.46 0.61
C PHE A 405 10.70 -19.91 -0.45
N ALA A 406 10.27 -20.80 -1.35
CA ALA A 406 9.17 -20.57 -2.25
C ALA A 406 7.90 -21.17 -1.63
N PHE A 407 6.78 -20.48 -1.81
CA PHE A 407 5.49 -20.95 -1.35
C PHE A 407 4.82 -21.87 -2.39
N ALA A 408 4.22 -22.97 -1.91
CA ALA A 408 3.62 -24.03 -2.73
C ALA A 408 2.08 -24.03 -2.66
N ASN A 409 1.46 -22.84 -2.69
CA ASN A 409 0.02 -22.56 -2.73
C ASN A 409 -0.89 -23.14 -1.63
N ILE A 410 -0.34 -23.80 -0.61
CA ILE A 410 -1.11 -24.33 0.52
C ILE A 410 -0.69 -23.61 1.79
N ALA A 411 -1.58 -22.79 2.35
CA ALA A 411 -1.45 -22.25 3.71
C ALA A 411 -2.82 -22.29 4.40
N PHE A 412 -2.84 -22.35 5.72
CA PHE A 412 -4.07 -22.36 6.52
C PHE A 412 -3.77 -22.12 7.99
N VAL A 413 -4.79 -21.80 8.77
CA VAL A 413 -4.74 -21.86 10.23
C VAL A 413 -5.81 -22.83 10.73
N LEU A 414 -5.47 -23.50 11.83
CA LEU A 414 -6.40 -24.30 12.62
C LEU A 414 -6.52 -23.63 13.99
N GLU A 415 -7.73 -23.26 14.38
CA GLU A 415 -8.02 -22.74 15.71
C GLU A 415 -8.90 -23.74 16.45
N VAL A 416 -8.60 -24.02 17.71
CA VAL A 416 -9.40 -24.96 18.51
C VAL A 416 -9.79 -24.28 19.81
N ALA A 417 -11.08 -24.17 20.05
CA ALA A 417 -11.61 -23.58 21.27
C ALA A 417 -12.59 -24.53 21.97
N GLU A 418 -12.54 -24.60 23.29
CA GLU A 418 -13.58 -25.30 24.05
C GLU A 418 -14.96 -24.67 23.79
N VAL A 419 -15.95 -25.50 23.44
CA VAL A 419 -17.31 -25.00 23.16
C VAL A 419 -17.96 -24.39 24.40
N SER A 420 -17.60 -24.88 25.59
CA SER A 420 -18.20 -24.48 26.86
C SER A 420 -17.66 -23.14 27.40
N SER A 421 -16.36 -22.89 27.22
CA SER A 421 -15.65 -21.74 27.80
C SER A 421 -15.19 -20.71 26.76
N GLY A 422 -15.04 -21.11 25.50
CA GLY A 422 -14.38 -20.33 24.46
C GLY A 422 -12.86 -20.22 24.63
N GLU A 423 -12.27 -20.97 25.58
CA GLU A 423 -10.82 -20.97 25.80
C GLU A 423 -10.10 -21.65 24.63
N GLN A 424 -9.08 -20.97 24.10
CA GLN A 424 -8.26 -21.47 22.99
C GLN A 424 -7.28 -22.54 23.47
N ILE A 425 -7.27 -23.68 22.79
CA ILE A 425 -6.35 -24.79 23.01
C ILE A 425 -5.27 -24.72 21.94
N THR A 426 -4.03 -24.48 22.35
CA THR A 426 -2.90 -24.29 21.43
C THR A 426 -1.88 -25.42 21.47
N THR A 427 -2.02 -26.36 22.41
CA THR A 427 -1.12 -27.51 22.60
C THR A 427 -1.91 -28.74 22.98
N PHE A 428 -1.48 -29.91 22.50
CA PHE A 428 -2.14 -31.19 22.80
C PHE A 428 -1.22 -32.15 23.55
N ALA A 429 -1.81 -32.98 24.42
CA ALA A 429 -1.07 -34.01 25.14
C ALA A 429 -0.59 -35.14 24.22
N GLU A 430 -1.41 -35.47 23.22
CA GLU A 430 -1.08 -36.41 22.15
C GLU A 430 -0.99 -35.65 20.81
N PRO A 431 0.00 -35.92 19.96
CA PRO A 431 0.12 -35.26 18.66
C PRO A 431 -1.10 -35.54 17.77
N LEU A 432 -1.53 -34.52 17.03
CA LEU A 432 -2.56 -34.66 15.99
C LEU A 432 -1.91 -35.16 14.69
N THR A 433 -2.66 -35.89 13.88
CA THR A 433 -2.20 -36.29 12.54
C THR A 433 -2.83 -35.40 11.49
N LEU A 434 -2.01 -34.67 10.74
CA LEU A 434 -2.42 -33.79 9.65
C LEU A 434 -2.07 -34.46 8.32
N THR A 435 -3.05 -34.59 7.44
CA THR A 435 -2.88 -35.02 6.05
C THR A 435 -3.10 -33.82 5.13
N ILE A 436 -2.18 -33.66 4.19
CA ILE A 436 -2.22 -32.69 3.09
C ILE A 436 -2.16 -33.48 1.80
N ASP A 437 -3.29 -33.59 1.12
CA ASP A 437 -3.37 -34.04 -0.27
C ASP A 437 -3.19 -32.79 -1.17
N TYR A 438 -2.40 -32.91 -2.24
CA TYR A 438 -2.09 -31.80 -3.14
C TYR A 438 -2.03 -32.26 -4.59
N THR A 439 -1.91 -31.32 -5.52
CA THR A 439 -1.68 -31.58 -6.94
C THR A 439 -0.36 -30.95 -7.41
N ASP A 440 0.18 -31.42 -8.53
CA ASP A 440 1.36 -30.79 -9.15
C ASP A 440 1.11 -29.32 -9.50
N GLY A 441 -0.16 -28.96 -9.75
CA GLY A 441 -0.58 -27.59 -10.00
C GLY A 441 -0.47 -26.70 -8.75
N ASP A 442 -0.78 -27.25 -7.58
CA ASP A 442 -0.69 -26.52 -6.31
C ASP A 442 0.75 -26.18 -5.97
N LEU A 443 1.70 -27.05 -6.35
CA LEU A 443 3.11 -26.81 -6.09
C LEU A 443 3.69 -25.62 -6.87
N ASN A 444 2.98 -25.03 -7.82
CA ASN A 444 3.44 -23.85 -8.59
C ASN A 444 4.85 -24.00 -9.16
N GLY A 445 5.16 -25.19 -9.69
CA GLY A 445 6.47 -25.54 -10.23
C GLY A 445 7.59 -25.71 -9.18
N GLN A 446 7.26 -25.77 -7.89
CA GLN A 446 8.21 -26.08 -6.83
C GLN A 446 8.62 -27.55 -6.86
N ASP A 447 9.86 -27.81 -6.43
CA ASP A 447 10.38 -29.16 -6.32
C ASP A 447 9.74 -29.87 -5.12
N GLU A 448 8.98 -30.91 -5.42
CA GLU A 448 8.30 -31.77 -4.45
C GLU A 448 9.28 -32.43 -3.48
N ASP A 449 10.53 -32.69 -3.90
CA ASP A 449 11.58 -33.26 -3.03
C ASP A 449 11.99 -32.34 -1.88
N LEU A 450 11.64 -31.06 -1.97
CA LEU A 450 12.04 -30.02 -1.03
C LEU A 450 10.86 -29.44 -0.24
N LEU A 451 9.66 -30.00 -0.41
CA LEU A 451 8.48 -29.55 0.32
C LEU A 451 8.59 -29.88 1.80
N GLU A 452 8.31 -28.88 2.63
CA GLU A 452 8.22 -28.98 4.07
C GLU A 452 6.96 -28.24 4.51
N LEU A 453 6.11 -28.89 5.30
CA LEU A 453 5.12 -28.16 6.08
C LEU A 453 5.86 -27.38 7.15
N ARG A 454 5.62 -26.07 7.19
CA ARG A 454 6.19 -25.15 8.17
C ARG A 454 5.08 -24.41 8.87
N TYR A 455 5.38 -23.91 10.07
CA TYR A 455 4.48 -23.05 10.80
C TYR A 455 5.16 -21.75 11.21
N TRP A 456 4.35 -20.71 11.44
CA TRP A 456 4.83 -19.41 11.88
C TRP A 456 4.89 -19.34 13.41
N ASN A 457 6.10 -19.17 13.97
CA ASN A 457 6.29 -19.09 15.43
C ASN A 457 6.19 -17.66 16.00
N GLY A 458 5.69 -16.70 15.22
CA GLY A 458 5.69 -15.27 15.54
C GLY A 458 6.92 -14.50 15.03
N SER A 459 7.93 -15.19 14.49
CA SER A 459 9.14 -14.55 13.95
C SER A 459 9.67 -15.16 12.66
N ALA A 460 9.49 -16.47 12.47
CA ALA A 460 9.99 -17.20 11.32
C ALA A 460 9.16 -18.45 11.03
N TRP A 461 9.25 -18.90 9.78
CA TRP A 461 8.74 -20.20 9.32
C TRP A 461 9.66 -21.33 9.79
N VAL A 462 9.18 -22.18 10.69
CA VAL A 462 9.96 -23.27 11.33
C VAL A 462 9.24 -24.62 11.22
N THR A 463 9.93 -25.70 11.63
CA THR A 463 9.41 -27.09 11.57
C THR A 463 9.38 -27.77 12.94
N ASP A 464 9.70 -27.05 14.02
CA ASP A 464 9.79 -27.62 15.38
C ASP A 464 8.43 -28.12 15.86
N GLY A 465 8.31 -29.41 16.21
CA GLY A 465 7.02 -30.02 16.59
C GLY A 465 6.24 -30.62 15.41
N ILE A 466 6.75 -30.50 14.18
CA ILE A 466 6.22 -31.18 12.99
C ILE A 466 7.09 -32.41 12.69
N THR A 467 6.49 -33.60 12.64
CA THR A 467 7.20 -34.83 12.23
C THR A 467 6.54 -35.43 10.99
N VAL A 468 7.30 -35.62 9.92
CA VAL A 468 6.80 -36.29 8.71
C VAL A 468 6.61 -37.78 8.98
N VAL A 469 5.37 -38.24 8.83
CA VAL A 469 4.98 -39.66 8.91
C VAL A 469 5.11 -40.32 7.55
N GLU A 470 4.62 -39.63 6.52
CA GLU A 470 4.61 -40.13 5.15
C GLU A 470 4.72 -38.95 4.17
N HIS A 471 5.43 -39.16 3.07
CA HIS A 471 5.42 -38.26 1.92
C HIS A 471 5.32 -39.11 0.65
N ASP A 472 4.09 -39.40 0.25
CA ASP A 472 3.75 -40.19 -0.92
C ASP A 472 3.62 -39.30 -2.15
N LYS A 473 4.73 -39.19 -2.88
CA LYS A 473 4.86 -38.38 -4.10
C LYS A 473 4.18 -38.99 -5.33
N VAL A 474 3.72 -40.24 -5.24
CA VAL A 474 2.98 -40.87 -6.35
C VAL A 474 1.51 -40.46 -6.30
N ASN A 475 0.99 -40.30 -5.08
CA ASN A 475 -0.39 -39.90 -4.84
C ASN A 475 -0.50 -38.45 -4.34
N ASN A 476 0.61 -37.69 -4.37
CA ASN A 476 0.70 -36.30 -3.94
C ASN A 476 0.12 -36.05 -2.54
N ARG A 477 0.66 -36.78 -1.55
CA ARG A 477 0.17 -36.76 -0.18
C ARG A 477 1.31 -36.60 0.82
N LEU A 478 1.15 -35.66 1.73
CA LEU A 478 2.03 -35.43 2.87
C LEU A 478 1.26 -35.66 4.17
N VAL A 479 1.73 -36.58 5.00
CA VAL A 479 1.17 -36.86 6.33
C VAL A 479 2.20 -36.50 7.38
N VAL A 480 1.80 -35.67 8.34
CA VAL A 480 2.66 -35.21 9.43
C VAL A 480 1.95 -35.34 10.78
N THR A 481 2.69 -35.42 11.86
CA THR A 481 2.16 -35.17 13.21
C THR A 481 2.53 -33.77 13.68
N ILE A 482 1.61 -33.10 14.36
CA ILE A 482 1.77 -31.77 14.95
C ILE A 482 1.38 -31.80 16.43
N ASP A 483 2.03 -31.00 17.28
CA ASP A 483 1.75 -30.90 18.72
C ASP A 483 1.21 -29.52 19.15
N HIS A 484 1.05 -28.61 18.20
CA HIS A 484 0.58 -27.25 18.41
C HIS A 484 -0.30 -26.77 17.25
N LEU A 485 -1.05 -25.69 17.48
CA LEU A 485 -1.87 -25.02 16.47
C LEU A 485 -1.38 -23.60 16.22
N THR A 486 -1.16 -23.29 14.95
CA THR A 486 -0.72 -21.97 14.48
C THR A 486 -1.10 -21.81 13.00
N GLU A 487 -0.54 -20.79 12.34
CA GLU A 487 -0.52 -20.66 10.89
C GLU A 487 0.49 -21.64 10.27
N PHE A 488 0.02 -22.45 9.34
CA PHE A 488 0.81 -23.40 8.56
C PHE A 488 0.92 -22.98 7.10
N ALA A 489 2.06 -23.30 6.48
CA ALA A 489 2.27 -23.16 5.04
C ALA A 489 3.16 -24.28 4.50
N LEU A 490 2.82 -24.79 3.33
CA LEU A 490 3.66 -25.70 2.56
C LEU A 490 4.68 -24.87 1.78
N LEU A 491 5.95 -25.05 2.12
CA LEU A 491 7.07 -24.28 1.57
C LEU A 491 8.10 -25.20 0.95
N SER A 492 8.69 -24.79 -0.17
CA SER A 492 9.82 -25.47 -0.81
C SER A 492 11.08 -24.62 -0.70
N LYS A 493 12.24 -25.25 -0.50
CA LYS A 493 13.53 -24.54 -0.52
C LYS A 493 13.89 -24.14 -1.95
N TYR A 494 14.35 -22.90 -2.17
CA TYR A 494 14.83 -22.51 -3.49
C TYR A 494 16.02 -23.36 -3.95
N ARG A 495 15.97 -23.86 -5.19
CA ARG A 495 17.17 -24.33 -5.92
C ARG A 495 17.64 -23.27 -6.89
N LEU A 496 18.86 -22.81 -6.70
CA LEU A 496 19.53 -21.94 -7.66
C LEU A 496 20.14 -22.79 -8.78
N HIS A 497 19.52 -22.76 -9.96
CA HIS A 497 20.07 -23.38 -11.17
C HIS A 497 20.92 -22.35 -11.92
N LEU A 498 22.26 -22.48 -11.82
CA LEU A 498 23.19 -21.64 -12.57
C LEU A 498 23.68 -22.36 -13.83
N PRO A 499 23.72 -21.70 -15.00
CA PRO A 499 24.35 -22.27 -16.17
C PRO A 499 25.87 -22.37 -15.94
N LEU A 500 26.46 -23.53 -16.22
CA LEU A 500 27.92 -23.66 -16.30
C LEU A 500 28.37 -23.17 -17.69
N VAL A 501 28.93 -21.97 -17.76
CA VAL A 501 29.57 -21.48 -18.99
C VAL A 501 30.99 -22.04 -19.07
N LEU A 502 31.17 -23.14 -19.81
CA LEU A 502 32.49 -23.63 -20.17
C LEU A 502 33.12 -22.66 -21.19
N ARG A 503 34.04 -21.80 -20.74
CA ARG A 503 34.96 -21.11 -21.64
C ARG A 503 36.04 -22.11 -22.05
N ASN A 504 36.08 -22.49 -23.32
CA ASN A 504 37.25 -23.17 -23.88
C ASN A 504 38.43 -22.19 -23.81
N PHE A 505 39.46 -22.53 -23.01
CA PHE A 505 40.70 -21.76 -22.88
C PHE A 505 41.62 -21.96 -24.07
#